data_AF-A0A843CJI1-F1
#
_entry.id   AF-A0A843CJI1-F1
#
_cell.length_a   1.000
_cell.length_b   1.000
_cell.length_c   1.000
_cell.angle_alpha   90.00
_cell.angle_beta   90.00
_cell.angle_gamma   90.00
#
_symmetry.space_group_name_H-M   'P 1'
#
loop_
_entity.id
_entity.type
_entity.pdbx_description
1 polymer ?
#
loop_
_entity_poly.entity_id
_entity_poly.type
_entity_poly.pdbx_seq_one_letter_code
_entity_poly.pdbx_strand_id
1 'polypeptide(L)'
;MFTPAFAVPLSDKTGLVNRLDVKAGGYVFEVETVANFDISDFKFNEEQKRLTLYIVSGLENNLGEVLMPREFLSGNFTFYLNDQQYSPNVRFNDRISFITLNFTGSGDNKLDIIGTDYLKKLNETSIVPIQKETPTKGGCLIATATFGSELAPQVQQLRELRDSKLLESESGTLFMNSFNALYYSFSPTIADYERENPVFKEAVKIALTPMISSLSILNYVNMDSEVTVLGYGAGILALNLGMYFVAPAVLVVRLNKLRKQKE
;
A
#
# COMPACT_ATOMS: atom_id res chain seq x y z
N MET A 1 2.71 -1.24 -0.14
CA MET A 1 2.42 -1.67 -1.50
C MET A 1 1.47 -2.86 -1.45
N PHE A 2 0.23 -2.72 -1.91
CA PHE A 2 -0.72 -3.83 -2.00
C PHE A 2 -0.47 -4.54 -3.32
N THR A 3 0.06 -5.76 -3.25
CA THR A 3 -0.09 -6.72 -4.33
C THR A 3 -1.56 -7.17 -4.34
N PRO A 4 -2.32 -6.97 -5.43
CA PRO A 4 -3.69 -7.48 -5.56
C PRO A 4 -3.74 -9.01 -5.36
N ALA A 5 -4.91 -9.61 -5.12
CA ALA A 5 -5.07 -11.05 -4.90
C ALA A 5 -4.59 -11.96 -6.07
N PHE A 6 -4.32 -11.38 -7.25
CA PHE A 6 -3.69 -12.05 -8.40
C PHE A 6 -2.19 -11.77 -8.55
N ALA A 7 -1.67 -10.92 -7.67
CA ALA A 7 -0.26 -10.58 -7.49
C ALA A 7 0.24 -11.06 -6.12
N VAL A 8 -0.53 -11.90 -5.43
CA VAL A 8 0.09 -12.86 -4.52
C VAL A 8 1.03 -13.67 -5.41
N PRO A 9 2.35 -13.71 -5.12
CA PRO A 9 3.27 -14.47 -5.92
C PRO A 9 2.71 -15.87 -6.11
N LEU A 10 2.54 -16.30 -7.36
CA LEU A 10 2.20 -17.71 -7.62
C LEU A 10 3.32 -18.66 -7.14
N SER A 11 4.47 -18.09 -6.79
CA SER A 11 5.53 -18.76 -6.08
C SER A 11 5.35 -18.61 -4.57
N ASP A 12 4.81 -19.66 -3.96
CA ASP A 12 4.93 -19.98 -2.53
C ASP A 12 6.41 -20.24 -2.11
N LYS A 13 7.38 -19.60 -2.79
CA LYS A 13 8.83 -19.79 -2.67
C LYS A 13 9.57 -18.47 -2.89
N THR A 14 10.28 -18.01 -1.86
CA THR A 14 11.63 -17.39 -1.89
C THR A 14 12.13 -16.82 -3.23
N GLY A 15 11.43 -15.84 -3.81
CA GLY A 15 11.92 -15.08 -4.97
C GLY A 15 12.88 -13.96 -4.54
N LEU A 16 13.89 -13.68 -5.36
CA LEU A 16 14.76 -12.51 -5.21
C LEU A 16 13.92 -11.25 -5.46
N VAL A 17 13.96 -10.31 -4.52
CA VAL A 17 13.26 -9.02 -4.62
C VAL A 17 14.25 -7.94 -5.01
N ASN A 18 14.02 -7.29 -6.15
CA ASN A 18 14.81 -6.17 -6.64
C ASN A 18 13.94 -4.91 -6.76
N ARG A 19 14.41 -3.79 -6.21
CA ARG A 19 13.76 -2.47 -6.28
C ARG A 19 14.58 -1.54 -7.16
N LEU A 20 13.95 -1.02 -8.21
CA LEU A 20 14.59 -0.24 -9.25
C LEU A 20 14.05 1.20 -9.17
N ASP A 21 14.91 2.12 -8.75
CA ASP A 21 14.59 3.56 -8.69
C ASP A 21 14.77 4.20 -10.06
N VAL A 22 13.73 4.16 -10.89
CA VAL A 22 13.76 4.68 -12.25
C VAL A 22 13.57 6.20 -12.25
N LYS A 23 14.58 6.94 -12.70
CA LYS A 23 14.52 8.40 -12.85
C LYS A 23 13.94 8.76 -14.20
N ALA A 24 12.84 9.51 -14.19
CA ALA A 24 12.11 9.86 -15.40
C ALA A 24 11.33 11.18 -15.21
N GLY A 25 11.55 12.16 -16.09
CA GLY A 25 10.79 13.43 -16.10
C GLY A 25 10.90 14.23 -14.80
N GLY A 26 12.04 14.13 -14.11
CA GLY A 26 12.28 14.79 -12.81
C GLY A 26 11.73 14.04 -11.59
N TYR A 27 11.08 12.90 -11.78
CA TYR A 27 10.54 12.05 -10.72
C TYR A 27 11.34 10.75 -10.58
N VAL A 28 11.24 10.11 -9.41
CA VAL A 28 11.76 8.76 -9.16
C VAL A 28 10.57 7.82 -9.03
N PHE A 29 10.55 6.77 -9.82
CA PHE A 29 9.52 5.74 -9.81
C PHE A 29 10.13 4.41 -9.37
N GLU A 30 9.61 3.86 -8.28
CA GLU A 30 10.00 2.55 -7.78
C GLU A 30 9.31 1.46 -8.61
N VAL A 31 10.11 0.66 -9.33
CA VAL A 31 9.66 -0.57 -10.00
C VAL A 31 10.16 -1.74 -9.17
N GLU A 32 9.25 -2.57 -8.66
CA GLU A 32 9.60 -3.75 -7.86
C GLU A 32 9.54 -5.00 -8.74
N THR A 33 10.50 -5.89 -8.58
CA THR A 33 10.52 -7.19 -9.25
C THR A 33 10.71 -8.31 -8.23
N VAL A 34 10.00 -9.43 -8.43
CA VAL A 34 10.12 -10.64 -7.61
C VAL A 34 10.33 -11.82 -8.55
N ALA A 35 11.50 -12.44 -8.53
CA ALA A 35 11.85 -13.45 -9.54
C ALA A 35 12.82 -14.53 -9.04
N ASN A 36 12.96 -15.61 -9.80
CA ASN A 36 14.01 -16.63 -9.58
C ASN A 36 15.33 -16.32 -10.32
N PHE A 37 15.47 -15.09 -10.85
CA PHE A 37 16.64 -14.55 -11.52
C PHE A 37 17.01 -13.18 -10.93
N ASP A 38 18.23 -12.73 -11.19
CA ASP A 38 18.69 -11.43 -10.70
C ASP A 38 18.54 -10.32 -11.74
N ILE A 39 18.42 -9.08 -11.30
CA ILE A 39 18.43 -7.88 -12.14
C ILE A 39 19.78 -7.19 -11.93
N SER A 40 20.69 -7.31 -12.90
CA SER A 40 22.04 -6.77 -12.79
C SER A 40 22.12 -5.26 -13.07
N ASP A 41 21.25 -4.76 -13.95
CA ASP A 41 21.17 -3.34 -14.31
C ASP A 41 19.80 -3.01 -14.91
N PHE A 42 19.45 -1.73 -15.00
CA PHE A 42 18.25 -1.25 -15.68
C PHE A 42 18.49 0.11 -16.34
N LYS A 43 17.78 0.36 -17.45
CA LYS A 43 17.82 1.65 -18.17
C LYS A 43 16.44 2.09 -18.57
N PHE A 44 16.23 3.40 -18.55
CA PHE A 44 15.00 4.00 -19.06
C PHE A 44 15.29 4.99 -20.18
N ASN A 45 14.55 4.88 -21.28
CA ASN A 45 14.60 5.80 -22.41
C ASN A 45 13.24 6.52 -22.54
N GLU A 46 13.24 7.83 -22.32
CA GLU A 46 12.01 8.65 -22.31
C GLU A 46 11.38 8.77 -23.71
N GLU A 47 12.19 8.98 -24.76
CA GLU A 47 11.72 9.16 -26.14
C GLU A 47 11.01 7.91 -26.66
N GLN A 48 11.59 6.74 -26.37
CA GLN A 48 11.06 5.44 -26.76
C GLN A 48 10.06 4.87 -25.75
N LYS A 49 9.89 5.53 -24.59
CA LYS A 49 9.06 5.04 -23.48
C LYS A 49 9.43 3.60 -23.13
N ARG A 50 10.73 3.32 -23.01
CA ARG A 50 11.28 1.96 -22.89
C ARG A 50 11.99 1.80 -21.56
N LEU A 51 11.54 0.86 -20.74
CA LEU A 51 12.29 0.34 -19.61
C LEU A 51 12.99 -0.96 -20.04
N THR A 52 14.32 -0.98 -19.95
CA THR A 52 15.16 -2.14 -20.23
C THR A 52 15.67 -2.71 -18.91
N LEU A 53 15.45 -4.00 -18.68
CA LEU A 53 15.98 -4.77 -17.56
C LEU A 53 17.05 -5.74 -18.06
N TYR A 54 18.22 -5.70 -17.45
CA TYR A 54 19.29 -6.68 -17.68
C TYR A 54 19.18 -7.77 -16.62
N ILE A 55 18.88 -8.98 -17.07
CA ILE A 55 18.54 -10.13 -16.22
C ILE A 55 19.70 -11.12 -16.26
N VAL A 56 20.08 -11.67 -15.11
CA VAL A 56 21.04 -12.77 -15.00
C VAL A 56 20.31 -14.00 -14.47
N SER A 57 20.16 -14.99 -15.35
CA SER A 57 19.40 -16.22 -15.09
C SER A 57 20.33 -17.39 -14.75
N GLY A 58 20.26 -17.88 -13.51
CA GLY A 58 20.99 -19.08 -13.09
C GLY A 58 20.33 -20.40 -13.48
N LEU A 59 19.08 -20.36 -13.94
CA LEU A 59 18.25 -21.52 -14.30
C LEU A 59 17.76 -21.40 -15.74
N GLU A 60 17.41 -22.54 -16.34
CA GLU A 60 16.83 -22.58 -17.69
C GLU A 60 15.38 -22.04 -17.69
N ASN A 61 14.59 -22.36 -16.66
CA ASN A 61 13.20 -21.88 -16.54
C ASN A 61 13.14 -20.67 -15.60
N ASN A 62 12.69 -19.54 -16.14
CA ASN A 62 12.66 -18.27 -15.43
C ASN A 62 11.22 -17.83 -15.18
N LEU A 63 10.93 -17.47 -13.93
CA LEU A 63 9.65 -16.96 -13.47
C LEU A 63 9.91 -15.66 -12.71
N GLY A 64 9.14 -14.63 -13.04
CA GLY A 64 9.26 -13.35 -12.38
C GLY A 64 7.99 -12.53 -12.46
N GLU A 65 7.89 -11.57 -11.56
CA GLU A 65 6.79 -10.63 -11.48
C GLU A 65 7.39 -9.22 -11.47
N VAL A 66 6.80 -8.31 -12.23
CA VAL A 66 7.20 -6.90 -12.29
C VAL A 66 6.01 -6.04 -11.91
N LEU A 67 6.20 -5.21 -10.90
CA LEU A 67 5.25 -4.21 -10.41
C LEU A 67 5.72 -2.83 -10.82
N MET A 68 4.95 -2.18 -11.68
CA MET A 68 5.31 -0.88 -12.24
C MET A 68 4.20 0.16 -11.99
N PRO A 69 4.50 1.35 -11.47
CA PRO A 69 3.50 2.42 -11.35
C PRO A 69 2.95 2.85 -12.72
N ARG A 70 1.63 2.98 -12.84
CA ARG A 70 1.00 3.47 -14.09
C ARG A 70 1.20 4.96 -14.35
N GLU A 71 1.62 5.71 -13.33
CA GLU A 71 2.05 7.10 -13.48
C GLU A 71 3.37 7.22 -14.25
N PHE A 72 4.24 6.20 -14.14
CA PHE A 72 5.50 6.12 -14.87
C PHE A 72 5.25 5.70 -16.33
N LEU A 73 4.78 4.47 -16.52
CA LEU A 73 4.53 3.89 -17.83
C LEU A 73 3.16 3.22 -17.87
N SER A 74 2.38 3.50 -18.92
CA SER A 74 1.01 3.00 -19.03
C SER A 74 0.53 2.84 -20.47
N GLY A 75 -0.76 2.50 -20.59
CA GLY A 75 -1.42 2.17 -21.84
C GLY A 75 -1.14 0.73 -22.24
N ASN A 76 -0.96 0.48 -23.54
CA ASN A 76 -0.62 -0.85 -24.04
C ASN A 76 0.89 -1.07 -23.92
N PHE A 77 1.27 -2.31 -23.61
CA PHE A 77 2.67 -2.69 -23.50
C PHE A 77 3.09 -3.59 -24.66
N THR A 78 4.28 -3.34 -25.18
CA THR A 78 5.01 -4.24 -26.07
C THR A 78 6.26 -4.71 -25.36
N PHE A 79 6.53 -6.02 -25.39
CA PHE A 79 7.68 -6.60 -24.73
C PHE A 79 8.61 -7.26 -25.74
N TYR A 80 9.91 -7.14 -25.49
CA TYR A 80 10.93 -7.91 -26.20
C TYR A 80 11.83 -8.61 -25.18
N LEU A 81 12.03 -9.90 -25.36
CA LEU A 81 13.03 -10.68 -24.63
C LEU A 81 14.13 -11.06 -25.61
N ASN A 82 15.37 -10.64 -25.33
CA ASN A 82 16.52 -10.86 -26.21
C ASN A 82 16.25 -10.42 -27.67
N ASP A 83 15.65 -9.24 -27.82
CA ASP A 83 15.25 -8.63 -29.11
C ASP A 83 14.16 -9.39 -29.88
N GLN A 84 13.60 -10.46 -29.32
CA GLN A 84 12.45 -11.18 -29.86
C GLN A 84 11.16 -10.76 -29.14
N GLN A 85 10.08 -10.57 -29.90
CA GLN A 85 8.80 -10.17 -29.31
C GLN A 85 8.31 -11.22 -28.30
N TYR A 86 7.92 -10.74 -27.12
CA TYR A 86 7.50 -11.54 -25.99
C TYR A 86 6.11 -11.09 -25.52
N SER A 87 5.28 -12.03 -25.07
CA SER A 87 3.89 -11.76 -24.69
C SER A 87 3.61 -12.27 -23.27
N PRO A 88 4.06 -11.55 -22.23
CA PRO A 88 3.77 -11.91 -20.85
C PRO A 88 2.29 -11.73 -20.50
N ASN A 89 1.86 -12.29 -19.38
CA ASN A 89 0.56 -11.96 -18.81
C ASN A 89 0.65 -10.58 -18.15
N VAL A 90 -0.18 -9.63 -18.59
CA VAL A 90 -0.22 -8.30 -18.00
C VAL A 90 -1.59 -8.06 -17.39
N ARG A 91 -1.61 -7.68 -16.12
CA ARG A 91 -2.79 -7.20 -15.41
C ARG A 91 -2.51 -5.79 -14.91
N PHE A 92 -3.55 -5.01 -14.71
CA PHE A 92 -3.39 -3.66 -14.17
C PHE A 92 -4.57 -3.30 -13.28
N ASN A 93 -4.34 -2.36 -12.38
CA ASN A 93 -5.39 -1.63 -11.67
C ASN A 93 -5.20 -0.13 -11.91
N ASP A 94 -5.80 0.73 -11.09
CA ASP A 94 -5.71 2.18 -11.26
C ASP A 94 -4.31 2.76 -10.94
N ARG A 95 -3.45 2.01 -10.27
CA ARG A 95 -2.17 2.48 -9.73
C ARG A 95 -0.95 1.76 -10.31
N ILE A 96 -1.03 0.46 -10.53
CA ILE A 96 0.09 -0.39 -10.95
C ILE A 96 -0.26 -1.26 -12.15
N SER A 97 0.76 -1.55 -12.95
CA SER A 97 0.82 -2.64 -13.92
C SER A 97 1.56 -3.80 -13.28
N PHE A 98 0.94 -4.97 -13.28
CA PHE A 98 1.49 -6.23 -12.79
C PHE A 98 1.76 -7.13 -14.00
N ILE A 99 3.04 -7.45 -14.21
CA ILE A 99 3.50 -8.20 -15.38
C ILE A 99 4.09 -9.52 -14.89
N THR A 100 3.53 -10.64 -15.33
CA THR A 100 4.04 -11.98 -15.03
C THR A 100 4.92 -12.47 -16.17
N LEU A 101 6.19 -12.70 -15.86
CA LEU A 101 7.23 -13.21 -16.74
C LEU A 101 7.36 -14.73 -16.56
N ASN A 102 7.40 -15.42 -17.69
CA ASN A 102 7.72 -16.83 -17.84
C ASN A 102 8.48 -17.02 -19.16
N PHE A 103 9.76 -17.37 -19.08
CA PHE A 103 10.60 -17.58 -20.26
C PHE A 103 11.70 -18.62 -20.01
N THR A 104 12.24 -19.16 -21.09
CA THR A 104 13.37 -20.10 -21.07
C THR A 104 14.67 -19.43 -21.50
N GLY A 105 15.78 -19.73 -20.83
CA GLY A 105 17.11 -19.23 -21.16
C GLY A 105 17.98 -18.97 -19.93
N SER A 106 19.24 -19.43 -19.95
CA SER A 106 20.22 -19.22 -18.89
C SER A 106 21.26 -18.16 -19.29
N GLY A 107 21.89 -17.53 -18.30
CA GLY A 107 22.89 -16.48 -18.50
C GLY A 107 22.25 -15.09 -18.63
N ASP A 108 22.86 -14.24 -19.45
CA ASP A 108 22.42 -12.85 -19.62
C ASP A 108 21.20 -12.77 -20.54
N ASN A 109 20.14 -12.15 -20.03
CA ASN A 109 18.91 -11.90 -20.76
C ASN A 109 18.59 -10.41 -20.72
N LYS A 110 17.91 -9.90 -21.76
CA LYS A 110 17.50 -8.51 -21.87
C LYS A 110 15.99 -8.44 -22.07
N LEU A 111 15.28 -7.79 -21.15
CA LEU A 111 13.84 -7.55 -21.25
C LEU A 111 13.58 -6.06 -21.51
N ASP A 112 12.97 -5.75 -22.65
CA ASP A 112 12.46 -4.42 -22.95
C ASP A 112 10.95 -4.38 -22.71
N ILE A 113 10.50 -3.38 -21.95
CA ILE A 113 9.10 -3.06 -21.67
C ILE A 113 8.80 -1.69 -22.26
N ILE A 114 7.94 -1.64 -23.27
CA ILE A 114 7.62 -0.40 -24.01
C ILE A 114 6.15 -0.08 -23.80
N GLY A 115 5.86 1.10 -23.27
CA GLY A 115 4.49 1.59 -23.05
C GLY A 115 4.03 2.57 -24.12
N THR A 116 2.73 2.63 -24.40
CA THR A 116 2.18 3.66 -25.29
C THR A 116 2.17 5.04 -24.63
N ASP A 117 2.00 5.10 -23.31
CA ASP A 117 1.92 6.33 -22.52
C ASP A 117 3.05 6.42 -21.50
N TYR A 118 3.56 7.63 -21.31
CA TYR A 118 4.58 7.99 -20.32
C TYR A 118 4.11 9.27 -19.61
N LEU A 119 4.12 9.28 -18.27
CA LEU A 119 3.72 10.44 -17.46
C LEU A 119 2.32 11.02 -17.74
N LYS A 120 1.33 10.15 -17.98
CA LYS A 120 -0.04 10.53 -18.42
C LYS A 120 -0.82 11.45 -17.45
N LYS A 121 -0.30 11.73 -16.25
CA LYS A 121 -0.93 12.59 -15.22
C LYS A 121 -0.25 13.93 -14.95
N LEU A 122 0.81 14.31 -15.68
CA LEU A 122 1.53 15.57 -15.42
C LEU A 122 1.07 16.77 -16.27
N ASN A 123 0.13 16.58 -17.20
CA ASN A 123 -0.28 17.63 -18.13
C ASN A 123 -1.57 18.40 -17.78
N GLU A 124 -2.23 18.16 -16.66
CA GLU A 124 -3.31 19.03 -16.20
C GLU A 124 -3.18 19.39 -14.72
N THR A 125 -2.63 20.59 -14.51
CA THR A 125 -2.76 21.45 -13.33
C THR A 125 -2.02 21.04 -12.06
N SER A 126 -0.74 21.44 -11.95
CA SER A 126 -0.23 22.33 -10.88
C SER A 126 1.31 22.32 -10.90
N ILE A 127 1.90 23.39 -11.42
CA ILE A 127 3.32 23.68 -11.21
C ILE A 127 3.44 24.20 -9.78
N VAL A 128 3.92 23.35 -8.86
CA VAL A 128 4.54 23.79 -7.61
C VAL A 128 5.95 23.19 -7.61
N PRO A 129 7.01 23.98 -7.35
CA PRO A 129 8.36 23.44 -7.31
C PRO A 129 8.50 22.59 -6.05
N ILE A 130 8.57 21.27 -6.21
CA ILE A 130 8.67 20.35 -5.06
C ILE A 130 10.14 20.01 -4.81
N GLN A 131 10.69 20.71 -3.82
CA GLN A 131 11.69 20.17 -2.90
C GLN A 131 11.17 18.85 -2.35
N LYS A 132 11.92 17.75 -2.50
CA LYS A 132 11.87 16.51 -1.70
C LYS A 132 10.60 16.26 -0.84
N GLU A 133 9.42 16.22 -1.45
CA GLU A 133 8.21 15.67 -0.84
C GLU A 133 7.97 14.31 -1.50
N THR A 134 8.27 13.25 -0.75
CA THR A 134 7.72 11.93 -0.99
C THR A 134 6.20 12.06 -1.16
N PRO A 135 5.61 11.71 -2.31
CA PRO A 135 4.16 11.73 -2.43
C PRO A 135 3.62 10.63 -1.53
N THR A 136 3.17 11.03 -0.34
CA THR A 136 2.39 10.19 0.58
C THR A 136 1.08 9.83 -0.10
N LYS A 137 1.12 8.78 -0.93
CA LYS A 137 -0.06 8.09 -1.42
C LYS A 137 -0.79 7.46 -0.24
N GLY A 138 -1.70 8.22 0.39
CA GLY A 138 -2.98 7.76 0.98
C GLY A 138 -3.03 6.39 1.70
N GLY A 139 -1.98 5.99 2.41
CA GLY A 139 -1.86 4.67 3.05
C GLY A 139 -2.08 4.71 4.57
N CYS A 140 -2.52 3.60 5.15
CA CYS A 140 -2.65 3.44 6.60
C CYS A 140 -1.26 3.25 7.27
N LEU A 141 -0.40 4.27 7.26
CA LEU A 141 1.01 4.22 7.70
C LEU A 141 1.22 3.59 9.08
N ILE A 142 0.47 4.06 10.09
CA ILE A 142 0.55 3.54 11.47
C ILE A 142 0.15 2.07 11.48
N ALA A 143 -1.04 1.73 10.97
CA ALA A 143 -1.53 0.36 10.96
C ALA A 143 -0.59 -0.60 10.20
N THR A 144 0.00 -0.15 9.09
CA THR A 144 1.03 -0.90 8.36
C THR A 144 2.26 -1.15 9.22
N ALA A 145 2.76 -0.15 9.93
CA ALA A 145 3.92 -0.31 10.82
C ALA A 145 3.60 -1.26 11.99
N THR A 146 2.39 -1.15 12.55
CA THR A 146 1.89 -1.98 13.64
C THR A 146 1.73 -3.45 13.24
N PHE A 147 1.05 -3.72 12.12
CA PHE A 147 0.73 -5.09 11.68
C PHE A 147 1.77 -5.68 10.71
N GLY A 148 2.82 -4.91 10.39
CA GLY A 148 3.99 -5.34 9.65
C GLY A 148 3.80 -5.44 8.14
N SER A 149 2.57 -5.36 7.64
CA SER A 149 2.29 -5.34 6.22
C SER A 149 1.08 -4.48 5.92
N GLU A 150 1.17 -3.79 4.81
CA GLU A 150 0.02 -3.17 4.17
C GLU A 150 -1.04 -4.25 3.85
N LEU A 151 -0.61 -5.46 3.50
CA LEU A 151 -1.47 -6.61 3.22
C LEU A 151 -2.05 -7.31 4.47
N ALA A 152 -1.72 -6.83 5.67
CA ALA A 152 -2.24 -7.44 6.88
C ALA A 152 -3.78 -7.38 6.91
N PRO A 153 -4.49 -8.43 7.38
CA PRO A 153 -5.95 -8.47 7.40
C PRO A 153 -6.59 -7.26 8.10
N GLN A 154 -5.95 -6.78 9.18
CA GLN A 154 -6.40 -5.61 9.94
C GLN A 154 -6.33 -4.32 9.10
N VAL A 155 -5.32 -4.20 8.24
CA VAL A 155 -5.13 -3.04 7.36
C VAL A 155 -6.06 -3.12 6.15
N GLN A 156 -6.31 -4.33 5.61
CA GLN A 156 -7.33 -4.55 4.57
C GLN A 156 -8.70 -4.11 5.05
N GLN A 157 -9.09 -4.55 6.24
CA GLN A 157 -10.40 -4.26 6.81
C GLN A 157 -10.67 -2.75 6.91
N LEU A 158 -9.68 -1.97 7.33
CA LEU A 158 -9.80 -0.51 7.38
C LEU A 158 -9.98 0.12 6.00
N ARG A 159 -9.35 -0.46 4.97
CA ARG A 159 -9.48 0.03 3.59
C ARG A 159 -10.82 -0.35 2.97
N GLU A 160 -11.27 -1.58 3.17
CA GLU A 160 -12.60 -2.02 2.73
C GLU A 160 -13.69 -1.17 3.36
N LEU A 161 -13.61 -0.91 4.67
CA LEU A 161 -14.56 -0.02 5.35
C LEU A 161 -14.53 1.40 4.76
N ARG A 162 -13.35 1.95 4.52
CA ARG A 162 -13.21 3.27 3.90
C ARG A 162 -13.83 3.29 2.50
N ASP A 163 -13.41 2.36 1.65
CA ASP A 163 -13.71 2.39 0.22
C ASP A 163 -15.15 1.97 -0.08
N SER A 164 -15.69 0.98 0.64
CA SER A 164 -17.01 0.37 0.37
C SER A 164 -18.13 0.85 1.30
N LYS A 165 -17.85 1.72 2.29
CA LYS A 165 -18.89 2.27 3.17
C LYS A 165 -18.77 3.77 3.33
N LEU A 166 -17.60 4.27 3.69
CA LEU A 166 -17.44 5.70 4.00
C LEU A 166 -17.43 6.56 2.73
N LEU A 167 -16.67 6.18 1.71
CA LEU A 167 -16.55 6.95 0.46
C LEU A 167 -17.78 6.83 -0.47
N GLU A 168 -18.71 5.92 -0.19
CA GLU A 168 -19.99 5.84 -0.91
C GLU A 168 -20.98 6.93 -0.48
N SER A 169 -20.68 7.66 0.60
CA SER A 169 -21.53 8.74 1.15
C SER A 169 -20.82 10.10 1.16
N GLU A 170 -21.60 11.17 1.05
CA GLU A 170 -21.06 12.54 1.12
C GLU A 170 -20.47 12.83 2.51
N SER A 171 -21.20 12.46 3.57
CA SER A 171 -20.76 12.65 4.95
C SER A 171 -19.49 11.88 5.30
N GLY A 172 -19.36 10.63 4.84
CA GLY A 172 -18.15 9.82 5.01
C GLY A 172 -16.97 10.36 4.21
N THR A 173 -17.19 10.88 2.99
CA THR A 173 -16.15 11.53 2.20
C THR A 173 -15.60 12.79 2.87
N LEU A 174 -16.47 13.66 3.39
CA LEU A 174 -16.07 14.85 4.15
C LEU A 174 -15.29 14.51 5.41
N PHE A 175 -15.74 13.49 6.15
CA PHE A 175 -15.03 12.96 7.31
C PHE A 175 -13.63 12.46 6.91
N MET A 176 -13.54 11.64 5.86
CA MET A 176 -12.26 11.07 5.42
C MET A 176 -11.29 12.14 4.93
N ASN A 177 -11.75 13.20 4.27
CA ASN A 177 -10.90 14.32 3.87
C ASN A 177 -10.30 15.03 5.08
N SER A 178 -11.12 15.35 6.08
CA SER A 178 -10.69 16.00 7.31
C SER A 178 -9.77 15.10 8.14
N PHE A 179 -10.13 13.82 8.27
CA PHE A 179 -9.34 12.80 8.94
C PHE A 179 -7.98 12.63 8.28
N ASN A 180 -7.92 12.53 6.95
CA ASN A 180 -6.68 12.35 6.21
C ASN A 180 -5.71 13.51 6.45
N ALA A 181 -6.20 14.76 6.39
CA ALA A 181 -5.35 15.93 6.63
C ALA A 181 -4.67 15.87 8.01
N LEU A 182 -5.44 15.52 9.05
CA LEU A 182 -4.88 15.35 10.40
C LEU A 182 -3.99 14.11 10.48
N TYR A 183 -4.45 12.95 10.00
CA TYR A 183 -3.74 11.68 10.05
C TYR A 183 -2.36 11.75 9.41
N TYR A 184 -2.24 12.29 8.20
CA TYR A 184 -0.95 12.39 7.50
C TYR A 184 -0.01 13.44 8.10
N SER A 185 -0.51 14.38 8.92
CA SER A 185 0.34 15.36 9.60
C SER A 185 1.26 14.74 10.66
N PHE A 186 0.89 13.59 11.24
CA PHE A 186 1.66 12.94 12.31
C PHE A 186 2.00 11.47 12.05
N SER A 187 1.24 10.79 11.19
CA SER A 187 1.41 9.34 10.98
C SER A 187 2.78 8.89 10.46
N PRO A 188 3.54 9.66 9.63
CA PRO A 188 4.89 9.26 9.23
C PRO A 188 5.82 9.11 10.45
N THR A 189 5.84 10.13 11.33
CA THR A 189 6.67 10.14 12.53
C THR A 189 6.34 8.99 13.47
N ILE A 190 5.05 8.69 13.66
CA ILE A 190 4.62 7.56 14.49
C ILE A 190 5.04 6.23 13.87
N ALA A 191 4.82 6.06 12.57
CA ALA A 191 5.16 4.82 11.86
C ALA A 191 6.68 4.56 11.85
N ASP A 192 7.49 5.60 11.74
CA ASP A 192 8.95 5.49 11.84
C ASP A 192 9.36 5.05 13.26
N TYR A 193 8.77 5.66 14.29
CA TYR A 193 9.03 5.30 15.68
C TYR A 193 8.60 3.85 16.03
N GLU A 194 7.51 3.35 15.44
CA GLU A 194 7.11 1.94 15.55
C GLU A 194 8.14 0.97 14.96
N ARG A 195 8.84 1.36 13.87
CA ARG A 195 9.87 0.52 13.26
C ARG A 195 11.14 0.46 14.11
N GLU A 196 11.46 1.55 14.80
CA GLU A 196 12.64 1.65 15.66
C GLU A 196 12.42 1.00 17.04
N ASN A 197 11.19 1.01 17.55
CA ASN A 197 10.88 0.56 18.91
C ASN A 197 9.80 -0.54 18.94
N PRO A 198 10.19 -1.82 19.08
CA PRO A 198 9.26 -2.95 19.15
C PRO A 198 8.27 -2.87 20.32
N VAL A 199 8.66 -2.28 21.45
CA VAL A 199 7.77 -2.11 22.62
C VAL A 199 6.69 -1.08 22.32
N PHE A 200 7.07 0.03 21.68
CA PHE A 200 6.13 1.04 21.23
C PHE A 200 5.15 0.47 20.20
N LYS A 201 5.64 -0.29 19.23
CA LYS A 201 4.81 -1.01 18.25
C LYS A 201 3.76 -1.90 18.92
N GLU A 202 4.13 -2.68 19.93
CA GLU A 202 3.16 -3.53 20.65
C GLU A 202 2.16 -2.69 21.48
N ALA A 203 2.58 -1.55 22.05
CA ALA A 203 1.65 -0.63 22.69
C ALA A 203 0.63 -0.03 21.68
N VAL A 204 1.09 0.39 20.50
CA VAL A 204 0.23 0.85 19.41
C VAL A 204 -0.70 -0.27 18.96
N LYS A 205 -0.24 -1.52 18.86
CA LYS A 205 -1.05 -2.69 18.51
C LYS A 205 -2.15 -2.97 19.52
N ILE A 206 -1.85 -2.93 20.82
CA ILE A 206 -2.84 -3.07 21.88
C ILE A 206 -3.88 -1.95 21.80
N ALA A 207 -3.45 -0.73 21.48
CA ALA A 207 -4.36 0.40 21.30
C ALA A 207 -5.21 0.26 20.03
N LEU A 208 -4.66 -0.16 18.89
CA LEU A 208 -5.40 -0.23 17.63
C LEU A 208 -6.35 -1.43 17.54
N THR A 209 -5.99 -2.57 18.12
CA THR A 209 -6.75 -3.82 17.97
C THR A 209 -8.23 -3.67 18.34
N PRO A 210 -8.61 -3.16 19.54
CA PRO A 210 -10.02 -3.07 19.90
C PRO A 210 -10.76 -2.00 19.08
N MET A 211 -10.09 -0.95 18.61
CA MET A 211 -10.68 0.01 17.66
C MET A 211 -11.02 -0.67 16.34
N ILE A 212 -10.09 -1.42 15.75
CA ILE A 212 -10.31 -2.12 14.48
C ILE A 212 -11.44 -3.16 14.63
N SER A 213 -11.47 -3.88 15.75
CA SER A 213 -12.58 -4.80 16.05
C SER A 213 -13.93 -4.07 16.14
N SER A 214 -14.01 -2.90 16.79
CA SER A 214 -15.26 -2.14 16.84
C SER A 214 -15.70 -1.62 15.46
N LEU A 215 -14.74 -1.17 14.64
CA LEU A 215 -14.98 -0.71 13.27
C LEU A 215 -15.47 -1.84 12.36
N SER A 216 -15.07 -3.09 12.62
CA SER A 216 -15.53 -4.25 11.84
C SER A 216 -17.05 -4.44 11.85
N ILE A 217 -17.72 -3.97 12.90
CA ILE A 217 -19.19 -4.05 13.02
C ILE A 217 -19.86 -3.28 11.88
N LEU A 218 -19.22 -2.21 11.39
CA LEU A 218 -19.72 -1.39 10.30
C LEU A 218 -19.79 -2.15 8.96
N ASN A 219 -19.05 -3.24 8.80
CA ASN A 219 -19.12 -4.09 7.61
C ASN A 219 -20.39 -4.94 7.57
N TYR A 220 -21.05 -5.18 8.71
CA TYR A 220 -22.22 -6.05 8.83
C TYR A 220 -23.55 -5.29 8.91
N VAL A 221 -23.51 -3.95 8.93
CA VAL A 221 -24.70 -3.10 8.96
C VAL A 221 -24.93 -2.46 7.59
N ASN A 222 -26.21 -2.32 7.23
CA ASN A 222 -26.60 -1.63 6.01
C ASN A 222 -26.57 -0.12 6.24
N MET A 223 -25.81 0.57 5.40
CA MET A 223 -25.60 2.02 5.46
C MET A 223 -26.16 2.69 4.21
N ASP A 224 -27.40 2.36 3.88
CA ASP A 224 -27.99 2.70 2.59
C ASP A 224 -28.43 4.19 2.52
N SER A 225 -28.16 4.98 3.56
CA SER A 225 -28.55 6.39 3.67
C SER A 225 -27.50 7.21 4.43
N GLU A 226 -27.43 8.50 4.18
CA GLU A 226 -26.49 9.40 4.87
C GLU A 226 -26.71 9.44 6.40
N VAL A 227 -27.97 9.40 6.82
CA VAL A 227 -28.34 9.42 8.25
C VAL A 227 -27.84 8.17 8.96
N THR A 228 -27.90 7.01 8.30
CA THR A 228 -27.40 5.75 8.88
C THR A 228 -25.88 5.71 8.91
N VAL A 229 -25.18 6.20 7.88
CA VAL A 229 -23.71 6.36 7.91
C VAL A 229 -23.28 7.24 9.07
N LEU A 230 -23.89 8.43 9.20
CA LEU A 230 -23.59 9.37 10.29
C LEU A 230 -23.90 8.79 11.67
N GLY A 231 -25.07 8.16 11.82
CA GLY A 231 -25.50 7.57 13.09
C GLY A 231 -24.57 6.45 13.57
N TYR A 232 -24.28 5.48 12.71
CA TYR A 232 -23.37 4.38 13.05
C TYR A 232 -21.93 4.86 13.21
N GLY A 233 -21.46 5.78 12.37
CA GLY A 233 -20.13 6.38 12.49
C GLY A 233 -19.94 7.12 13.82
N ALA A 234 -20.89 7.99 14.18
CA ALA A 234 -20.87 8.68 15.47
C ALA A 234 -20.96 7.71 16.66
N GLY A 235 -21.78 6.65 16.55
CA GLY A 235 -21.89 5.61 17.55
C GLY A 235 -20.58 4.86 17.80
N ILE A 236 -19.87 4.46 16.75
CA ILE A 236 -18.56 3.80 16.88
C ILE A 236 -17.49 4.74 17.42
N LEU A 237 -17.49 6.01 17.00
CA LEU A 237 -16.59 7.01 17.58
C LEU A 237 -16.82 7.17 19.09
N ALA A 238 -18.09 7.30 19.51
CA ALA A 238 -18.44 7.39 20.92
C ALA A 238 -18.06 6.12 21.70
N LEU A 239 -18.28 4.93 21.12
CA LEU A 239 -17.87 3.65 21.71
C LEU A 239 -16.36 3.57 21.93
N ASN A 240 -15.57 3.96 20.92
CA ASN A 240 -14.11 3.99 21.02
C ASN A 240 -13.64 4.97 22.10
N LEU A 241 -14.17 6.20 22.11
CA LEU A 241 -13.86 7.17 23.16
C LEU A 241 -14.21 6.63 24.55
N GLY A 242 -15.37 6.00 24.71
CA GLY A 242 -15.76 5.36 25.96
C GLY A 242 -14.74 4.30 26.39
N MET A 243 -14.31 3.45 25.47
CA MET A 243 -13.34 2.39 25.76
C MET A 243 -11.96 2.93 26.17
N TYR A 244 -11.43 3.97 25.51
CA TYR A 244 -10.09 4.49 25.83
C TYR A 244 -10.05 5.41 27.06
N PHE A 245 -11.15 6.06 27.43
CA PHE A 245 -11.17 6.97 28.57
C PHE A 245 -11.89 6.40 29.80
N VAL A 246 -13.07 5.80 29.61
CA VAL A 246 -13.90 5.32 30.73
C VAL A 246 -13.37 4.01 31.30
N ALA A 247 -12.99 3.05 30.47
CA ALA A 247 -12.53 1.75 30.96
C ALA A 247 -11.24 1.87 31.80
N PRO A 248 -10.18 2.60 31.38
CA PRO A 248 -9.01 2.84 32.22
C PRO A 248 -9.33 3.61 33.50
N ALA A 249 -10.20 4.63 33.43
CA ALA A 249 -10.60 5.39 34.62
C ALA A 249 -11.30 4.52 35.67
N VAL A 250 -12.24 3.67 35.25
CA VAL A 250 -12.92 2.71 36.15
C VAL A 250 -11.92 1.72 36.72
N LEU A 251 -10.96 1.25 35.94
CA LEU A 251 -9.92 0.32 36.37
C LEU A 251 -9.05 0.95 37.47
N VAL A 252 -8.60 2.20 37.27
CA VAL A 252 -7.85 2.98 38.27
C VAL A 252 -8.66 3.17 39.56
N VAL A 253 -9.94 3.56 39.47
CA VAL A 253 -10.82 3.74 40.64
C VAL A 253 -11.00 2.43 41.41
N ARG A 254 -11.21 1.31 40.70
CA ARG A 254 -11.33 -0.01 41.33
C ARG A 254 -10.05 -0.44 42.01
N LEU A 255 -8.89 -0.25 41.38
CA LEU A 255 -7.58 -0.58 41.99
C LEU A 255 -7.34 0.26 43.26
N ASN A 256 -7.65 1.55 43.22
CA ASN A 256 -7.55 2.43 44.39
C ASN A 256 -8.50 2.00 45.53
N LYS A 257 -9.71 1.55 45.19
CA LYS A 257 -10.68 1.05 46.17
C LYS A 257 -10.21 -0.28 46.79
N LEU A 258 -9.66 -1.19 45.99
CA LEU A 258 -9.11 -2.47 46.47
C LEU A 258 -7.86 -2.26 47.35
N ARG A 259 -7.00 -1.30 46.99
CA ARG A 259 -5.85 -0.93 47.81
C ARG A 259 -6.27 -0.36 49.18
N LYS A 260 -7.27 0.52 49.21
CA LYS A 260 -7.85 1.07 50.46
C LYS A 260 -8.59 0.05 51.32
N GLN A 261 -9.00 -1.09 50.77
CA GLN A 261 -9.62 -2.19 51.54
C GLN A 261 -8.58 -3.17 52.11
N LYS A 262 -7.32 -3.07 51.67
CA LYS A 262 -6.23 -3.96 52.07
C LYS A 262 -5.25 -3.30 53.07
N GLU A 263 -5.31 -1.98 53.20
CA GLU A 263 -4.75 -1.16 54.28
C GLU A 263 -5.73 -1.09 55.45
#